data_AF-A0A2P9H4I0-F1
#
_entry.id   AF-A0A2P9H4I0-F1
#
_cell.length_a   1.000
_cell.length_b   1.000
_cell.length_c   1.000
_cell.angle_alpha   90.00
_cell.angle_beta   90.00
_cell.angle_gamma   90.00
#
_symmetry.space_group_name_H-M   'P 1'
#
loop_
_entity.id
_entity.type
_entity.pdbx_description
1 polymer ?
#
loop_
_entity_poly.entity_id
_entity_poly.type
_entity_poly.pdbx_seq_one_letter_code
_entity_poly.pdbx_strand_id
1 'polypeptide(L)' 'MVGNTLDDAVEFQLALGPAGEIFREAGVDAERHREEIAAAIKAGLAPFHTEDGVYLDSSSWKVTARNPR' A
#
# COMPACT_ATOMS: atom_id res chain seq x y z
N MET A 1 9.78 1.60 -4.78
CA MET A 1 9.14 0.41 -5.37
C MET A 1 8.30 -0.25 -4.30
N VAL A 2 7.06 -0.60 -4.64
CA VAL A 2 6.05 -1.13 -3.70
C VAL A 2 5.73 -2.61 -3.98
N GLY A 3 6.01 -3.10 -5.19
CA GLY A 3 5.91 -4.51 -5.57
C GLY A 3 6.53 -4.73 -6.95
N ASN A 4 6.92 -5.97 -7.27
CA ASN A 4 7.41 -6.32 -8.62
C ASN A 4 6.25 -6.48 -9.60
N THR A 5 5.08 -6.86 -9.09
CA THR A 5 3.84 -6.96 -9.85
C THR A 5 2.75 -6.11 -9.21
N LEU A 6 1.65 -5.89 -9.95
CA LEU A 6 0.46 -5.28 -9.39
C LEU A 6 -0.15 -6.10 -8.25
N ASP A 7 -0.06 -7.44 -8.31
CA ASP A 7 -0.57 -8.32 -7.26
C ASP A 7 0.30 -8.24 -6.01
N ASP A 8 1.63 -8.21 -6.16
CA ASP A 8 2.55 -7.97 -5.03
C ASP A 8 2.24 -6.64 -4.34
N ALA A 9 1.96 -5.60 -5.13
CA ALA A 9 1.66 -4.28 -4.60
C ALA A 9 0.29 -4.21 -3.91
N VAL A 10 -0.72 -4.96 -4.41
CA VAL A 10 -2.02 -5.11 -3.73
C VAL A 10 -1.84 -5.80 -2.37
N GLU A 11 -1.12 -6.92 -2.34
CA GLU A 11 -0.85 -7.63 -1.08
C GLU A 11 -0.07 -6.75 -0.10
N PHE A 12 0.90 -5.97 -0.58
CA PHE A 12 1.61 -5.00 0.24
C PHE A 12 0.67 -3.96 0.87
N GLN A 13 -0.27 -3.39 0.09
CA GLN A 13 -1.24 -2.40 0.57
C GLN A 13 -2.25 -3.00 1.56
N LEU A 14 -2.65 -4.26 1.38
CA LEU A 14 -3.54 -4.97 2.31
C LEU A 14 -2.82 -5.39 3.61
N ALA A 15 -1.51 -5.61 3.55
CA ALA A 15 -0.71 -5.96 4.72
C ALA A 15 -0.26 -4.74 5.54
N LEU A 16 -0.08 -3.57 4.90
CA LEU A 16 0.55 -2.42 5.52
C LEU A 16 -0.06 -1.08 5.06
N GLY A 17 -0.07 -0.12 5.97
CA GLY A 17 -0.47 1.26 5.67
C GLY A 17 -1.99 1.47 5.82
N PRO A 18 -2.52 2.60 5.33
CA PRO A 18 -3.91 2.98 5.56
C PRO A 18 -4.92 1.95 5.03
N ALA A 19 -4.66 1.33 3.87
CA ALA A 19 -5.56 0.34 3.29
C ALA A 19 -5.64 -0.94 4.14
N GLY A 20 -4.50 -1.49 4.58
CA GLY A 20 -4.47 -2.65 5.47
C GLY A 20 -5.09 -2.39 6.85
N GLU A 21 -4.93 -1.17 7.38
CA GLU A 21 -5.59 -0.77 8.63
C GLU A 21 -7.12 -0.77 8.49
N ILE A 22 -7.64 -0.15 7.42
CA ILE A 22 -9.08 -0.13 7.12
C ILE A 22 -9.60 -1.55 6.91
N PHE A 23 -8.87 -2.38 6.16
CA PHE A 23 -9.24 -3.78 5.91
C PHE A 23 -9.35 -4.56 7.22
N ARG A 24 -8.37 -4.38 8.11
CA ARG A 24 -8.34 -5.03 9.44
C ARG A 24 -9.49 -4.56 10.33
N GLU A 25 -9.75 -3.27 10.37
CA GLU A 25 -10.83 -2.68 11.19
C GLU A 25 -12.21 -3.15 10.73
N ALA A 26 -12.44 -3.23 9.41
CA ALA A 26 -13.71 -3.67 8.83
C ALA A 26 -13.95 -5.20 8.93
N GLY A 27 -12.92 -5.99 9.25
CA GLY A 27 -13.04 -7.40 9.63
C GLY A 27 -13.81 -8.26 8.62
N VAL A 28 -14.95 -8.83 9.06
CA VAL A 28 -15.74 -9.79 8.25
C VAL A 28 -16.30 -9.14 6.99
N ASP A 29 -16.66 -7.85 7.02
CA ASP A 29 -17.17 -7.18 5.83
C ASP A 29 -16.05 -6.96 4.80
N ALA A 30 -14.84 -6.60 5.24
CA ALA A 30 -13.68 -6.55 4.34
C ALA A 30 -13.36 -7.92 3.74
N GLU A 31 -13.46 -9.00 4.52
CA GLU A 31 -13.25 -10.36 4.02
C GLU A 31 -14.28 -10.74 2.95
N ARG A 32 -15.56 -10.39 3.16
CA ARG A 32 -16.63 -10.62 2.17
C ARG A 32 -16.37 -9.91 0.85
N HIS A 33 -15.75 -8.73 0.91
CA HIS A 33 -15.45 -7.89 -0.25
C HIS A 33 -13.98 -7.98 -0.69
N ARG A 34 -13.21 -8.98 -0.24
CA ARG A 34 -11.77 -9.08 -0.48
C ARG A 34 -11.40 -8.93 -1.96
N GLU A 35 -12.06 -9.67 -2.84
CA GLU A 35 -11.77 -9.65 -4.28
C GLU A 35 -12.09 -8.29 -4.92
N GLU A 36 -13.20 -7.67 -4.51
CA GLU A 36 -13.61 -6.34 -4.98
C GLU A 36 -12.61 -5.27 -4.53
N ILE A 37 -12.19 -5.32 -3.27
CA ILE A 37 -11.19 -4.41 -2.69
C ILE A 37 -9.85 -4.59 -3.40
N ALA A 38 -9.40 -5.83 -3.59
CA ALA A 38 -8.16 -6.13 -4.30
C ALA A 38 -8.20 -5.60 -5.74
N ALA A 39 -9.32 -5.79 -6.46
CA ALA A 39 -9.50 -5.27 -7.81
C ALA A 39 -9.49 -3.73 -7.85
N ALA A 40 -10.12 -3.07 -6.88
CA ALA A 40 -10.14 -1.61 -6.78
C ALA A 40 -8.74 -1.04 -6.50
N ILE A 41 -8.00 -1.66 -5.57
CA ILE A 41 -6.60 -1.29 -5.29
C ILE A 41 -5.74 -1.50 -6.54
N LYS A 42 -5.89 -2.66 -7.22
CA LYS A 42 -5.15 -2.98 -8.44
C LYS A 42 -5.41 -1.95 -9.55
N ALA A 43 -6.66 -1.54 -9.75
CA ALA A 43 -7.03 -0.51 -10.71
C ALA A 43 -6.42 0.85 -10.36
N GLY A 44 -6.38 1.21 -9.07
CA GLY A 44 -5.72 2.42 -8.59
C GLY A 44 -4.20 2.42 -8.75
N LEU A 45 -3.56 1.24 -8.66
CA LEU A 45 -2.12 1.07 -8.84
C LEU A 45 -1.69 0.94 -10.31
N ALA A 46 -2.59 0.55 -11.21
CA ALA A 46 -2.28 0.30 -12.62
C ALA A 46 -1.53 1.46 -13.34
N PRO A 47 -1.85 2.75 -13.11
CA PRO A 47 -1.12 3.86 -13.73
C PRO A 47 0.35 3.97 -13.32
N PHE A 48 0.74 3.32 -12.23
CA PHE A 48 2.08 3.38 -11.63
C PHE A 48 2.95 2.15 -11.93
N HIS A 49 2.43 1.22 -12.74
CA HIS A 49 3.15 0.02 -13.15
C HIS A 49 4.09 0.33 -14.32
N THR A 50 5.36 -0.04 -14.17
CA THR A 50 6.41 0.07 -15.18
C THR A 50 7.00 -1.30 -15.47
N GLU A 51 7.92 -1.40 -16.45
CA GLU A 51 8.63 -2.65 -16.74
C GLU A 51 9.44 -3.19 -15.55
N ASP A 52 9.83 -2.30 -14.63
CA ASP A 52 10.65 -2.63 -13.45
C ASP A 52 9.81 -2.86 -12.17
N GLY A 53 8.47 -2.72 -12.25
CA GLY A 53 7.54 -2.92 -11.13
C GLY A 53 6.65 -1.72 -10.83
N VAL A 54 6.08 -1.65 -9.62
CA VAL A 54 5.14 -0.59 -9.22
C VAL A 54 5.85 0.50 -8.42
N TYR A 55 5.82 1.73 -8.93
CA TYR A 55 6.51 2.89 -8.35
C TYR A 55 5.53 4.00 -7.97
N LEU A 56 5.43 4.28 -6.67
CA LEU A 56 4.63 5.38 -6.14
C LEU A 56 5.53 6.53 -5.70
N ASP A 57 5.02 7.75 -5.81
CA ASP A 57 5.65 8.91 -5.20
C ASP A 57 5.75 8.74 -3.68
N SER A 58 6.86 9.19 -3.12
CA SER A 58 7.09 9.15 -1.68
C SER A 58 7.70 10.45 -1.19
N SER A 59 7.31 10.84 0.01
CA SER A 59 7.91 11.94 0.74
C SER A 59 8.42 11.43 2.08
N SER A 60 9.64 11.77 2.46
CA SER A 60 10.19 11.45 3.77
C SER A 60 10.78 12.69 4.43
N TRP A 61 10.58 12.81 5.74
CA TRP A 61 11.20 13.86 6.55
C TRP A 61 12.21 13.24 7.51
N LYS A 62 13.46 13.69 7.42
CA LYS A 62 14.53 13.27 8.33
C LYS A 62 14.72 14.33 9.40
N VAL A 63 14.33 14.00 10.63
CA VAL A 63 14.49 14.88 11.79
C VAL A 63 15.67 14.40 12.62
N THR A 64 16.58 15.32 12.99
CA THR A 64 17.73 15.01 13.86
C THR A 64 17.77 15.97 15.04
N ALA A 65 18.17 15.48 16.22
CA ALA A 65 18.38 16.29 17.41
C ALA A 65 19.73 15.95 18.06
N ARG A 66 20.33 16.91 18.77
CA ARG A 66 21.49 16.71 19.65
C ARG A 66 21.15 17.18 21.05
N ASN A 67 21.65 16.46 22.05
CA ASN A 67 21.52 16.84 23.46
C ASN A 67 22.30 18.16 23.70
N PRO A 68 21.67 19.22 24.22
CA PRO A 68 22.29 20.53 24.43
C PRO A 68 23.14 20.59 25.70
N ARG A 69 23.93 19.54 26.01
CA ARG A 69 24.86 19.58 27.16
C ARG A 69 25.68 20.86 27.18
#